data_AF-A0A957ZLP9-F1
#
_entry.id   AF-A0A957ZLP9-F1
#
_cell.length_a   1.000
_cell.length_b   1.000
_cell.length_c   1.000
_cell.angle_alpha   90.00
_cell.angle_beta   90.00
_cell.angle_gamma   90.00
#
_symmetry.space_group_name_H-M   'P 1'
#
loop_
_entity.id
_entity.type
_entity.pdbx_description
1 polymer ?
#
loop_
_entity_poly.entity_id
_entity_poly.type
_entity_poly.pdbx_seq_one_letter_code
_entity_poly.pdbx_strand_id
1 'polypeptide(L)'
;AVGVAAVAIGGLIGVFLGVVAGYAGGRTDDVIMRLADIQLAFPFILLAIMVLVVLGAGFLNLVIVLAIGQWVTYARIARGETIAQKRK
;
A
#
# COMPACT_ATOMS: atom_id res chain seq x y z
N ALA A 1 -1.46 11.05 16.18
CA ALA A 1 -0.69 11.73 15.10
C ALA A 1 -0.06 10.74 14.13
N VAL A 2 0.83 9.84 14.59
CA VAL A 2 1.53 8.85 13.74
C VAL A 2 0.57 8.04 12.85
N GLY A 3 -0.44 7.40 13.44
CA GLY A 3 -1.41 6.59 12.67
C GLY A 3 -2.17 7.40 11.62
N VAL A 4 -2.53 8.65 11.90
CA VAL A 4 -3.21 9.53 10.94
C VAL A 4 -2.29 9.84 9.75
N ALA A 5 -1.03 10.19 10.01
CA ALA A 5 -0.05 10.46 8.95
C ALA A 5 0.23 9.20 8.11
N ALA A 6 0.36 8.04 8.75
CA ALA A 6 0.57 6.77 8.06
C ALA A 6 -0.61 6.39 7.17
N VAL A 7 -1.85 6.53 7.68
CA VAL A 7 -3.07 6.27 6.91
C VAL A 7 -3.21 7.27 5.77
N ALA A 8 -2.91 8.55 5.99
CA ALA A 8 -2.97 9.55 4.91
C ALA A 8 -1.98 9.20 3.79
N ILE A 9 -0.72 8.89 4.12
CA ILE A 9 0.32 8.60 3.12
C ILE A 9 0.06 7.24 2.45
N GLY A 10 -0.12 6.18 3.22
CA GLY A 10 -0.36 4.83 2.70
C GLY A 10 -1.68 4.75 1.94
N GLY A 11 -2.70 5.47 2.40
CA GLY A 11 -3.99 5.62 1.73
C GLY A 11 -3.86 6.35 0.40
N LEU A 12 -3.18 7.51 0.35
CA LEU A 12 -2.97 8.24 -0.90
C LEU A 12 -2.22 7.41 -1.94
N ILE A 13 -1.12 6.76 -1.54
CA ILE A 13 -0.33 5.91 -2.45
C ILE A 13 -1.15 4.71 -2.91
N GLY A 14 -1.80 4.02 -1.97
CA GLY A 14 -2.60 2.84 -2.26
C GLY A 14 -3.76 3.18 -3.19
N VAL A 15 -4.54 4.21 -2.87
CA VAL A 15 -5.66 4.65 -3.70
C VAL A 15 -5.20 5.04 -5.10
N PHE A 16 -4.13 5.84 -5.23
CA PHE A 16 -3.59 6.22 -6.53
C PHE A 16 -3.20 5.01 -7.37
N LEU A 17 -2.41 4.09 -6.82
CA LEU A 17 -1.99 2.87 -7.53
C LEU A 17 -3.16 1.94 -7.84
N GLY A 18 -4.13 1.82 -6.93
CA GLY A 18 -5.34 1.02 -7.12
C GLY A 18 -6.23 1.54 -8.25
N VAL A 19 -6.43 2.86 -8.31
CA VAL A 19 -7.14 3.51 -9.42
C VAL A 19 -6.42 3.30 -10.73
N VAL A 20 -5.09 3.51 -10.77
CA VAL A 20 -4.28 3.29 -11.98
C VAL A 20 -4.38 1.82 -12.45
N ALA A 21 -4.26 0.86 -11.54
CA ALA A 21 -4.39 -0.56 -11.83
C ALA A 21 -5.78 -0.91 -12.38
N GLY A 22 -6.84 -0.46 -11.69
CA GLY A 22 -8.22 -0.75 -12.09
C GLY A 22 -8.66 -0.06 -13.38
N TYR A 23 -8.14 1.14 -13.65
CA TYR A 23 -8.45 1.91 -14.85
C TYR A 23 -7.76 1.35 -16.09
N ALA A 24 -6.42 1.21 -16.03
CA ALA A 24 -5.60 0.74 -17.15
C ALA A 24 -5.81 -0.74 -17.45
N GLY A 25 -5.95 -1.58 -16.42
CA GLY A 25 -6.03 -3.03 -16.57
C GLY A 25 -4.77 -3.66 -17.18
N GLY A 26 -4.89 -4.93 -17.57
CA GLY A 26 -3.85 -5.66 -18.31
C GLY A 26 -2.50 -5.69 -17.57
N ARG A 27 -1.41 -5.39 -18.28
CA ARG A 27 -0.04 -5.49 -17.74
C ARG A 27 0.22 -4.54 -16.57
N THR A 28 -0.37 -3.35 -16.57
CA THR A 28 -0.18 -2.37 -15.48
C THR A 28 -0.81 -2.88 -14.19
N ASP A 29 -2.01 -3.44 -14.29
CA ASP A 29 -2.69 -4.08 -13.18
C ASP A 29 -1.88 -5.26 -12.64
N ASP A 30 -1.44 -6.15 -13.53
CA ASP A 30 -0.64 -7.31 -13.17
C ASP A 30 0.64 -6.91 -12.42
N VAL A 31 1.38 -5.90 -12.91
CA VAL A 31 2.62 -5.44 -12.26
C VAL A 31 2.35 -4.85 -10.87
N ILE A 32 1.35 -3.98 -10.73
CA ILE A 32 1.03 -3.34 -9.45
C ILE A 32 0.55 -4.39 -8.44
N MET A 33 -0.34 -5.30 -8.87
CA MET A 33 -0.84 -6.38 -8.01
C MET A 33 0.27 -7.39 -7.68
N ARG A 34 1.21 -7.65 -8.59
CA ARG A 34 2.38 -8.49 -8.31
C ARG A 34 3.24 -7.90 -7.19
N LEU A 35 3.52 -6.60 -7.22
CA LEU A 35 4.27 -5.92 -6.15
C LEU A 35 3.53 -6.01 -4.81
N ALA A 36 2.21 -5.83 -4.84
CA ALA A 36 1.37 -5.99 -3.66
C ALA A 36 1.40 -7.43 -3.10
N ASP A 37 1.32 -8.45 -3.97
CA ASP A 37 1.39 -9.85 -3.58
C ASP A 37 2.76 -10.21 -3.00
N ILE A 38 3.85 -9.72 -3.59
CA ILE A 38 5.22 -9.90 -3.08
C ILE A 38 5.35 -9.32 -1.67
N GLN A 39 4.79 -8.13 -1.43
CA GLN A 39 4.81 -7.55 -0.10
C GLN A 39 4.03 -8.39 0.91
N LEU A 40 2.81 -8.84 0.57
CA LEU A 40 1.99 -9.66 1.47
C LEU A 40 2.58 -11.04 1.73
N ALA A 41 3.41 -11.57 0.82
CA ALA A 41 4.16 -12.80 1.03
C ALA A 41 5.22 -12.65 2.14
N PHE A 42 5.68 -11.43 2.41
CA PHE A 42 6.60 -11.15 3.49
C PHE A 42 5.84 -10.86 4.79
N PRO A 43 6.20 -11.49 5.93
CA PRO A 43 5.58 -11.16 7.21
C PRO A 43 5.84 -9.70 7.58
N PHE A 44 4.82 -8.85 7.51
CA PHE A 44 4.95 -7.40 7.70
C PHE A 44 5.62 -7.03 9.03
N ILE A 45 5.32 -7.78 10.10
CA ILE A 45 5.92 -7.57 11.43
C ILE A 45 7.45 -7.69 11.37
N LEU A 46 7.99 -8.63 10.60
CA LEU A 46 9.44 -8.80 10.47
C LEU A 46 10.07 -7.59 9.75
N LEU A 47 9.45 -7.12 8.68
CA LEU A 47 9.90 -5.93 7.95
C LEU A 47 9.83 -4.68 8.86
N ALA A 48 8.75 -4.53 9.63
CA ALA A 48 8.58 -3.44 10.57
C ALA A 48 9.69 -3.43 11.65
N ILE A 49 9.96 -4.58 12.26
CA ILE A 49 11.03 -4.69 13.27
C ILE A 49 12.39 -4.40 12.64
N MET A 50 12.69 -4.98 11.48
CA MET A 50 13.98 -4.76 10.78
C MET A 50 14.21 -3.28 10.49
N VAL A 51 13.21 -2.59 9.93
CA VAL A 51 13.32 -1.16 9.60
C VAL A 51 13.50 -0.31 10.86
N LEU A 52 12.75 -0.58 11.92
CA LEU A 52 12.87 0.18 13.18
C LEU A 52 14.19 -0.08 13.90
N VAL A 53 14.78 -1.27 13.76
CA VAL A 53 16.10 -1.59 14.33
C VAL A 53 17.20 -0.89 13.54
N VAL A 54 17.14 -0.91 12.20
CA VAL A 54 18.18 -0.33 11.34
C VAL A 54 18.13 1.20 11.35
N LEU A 55 16.94 1.79 11.21
CA LEU A 55 16.76 3.25 11.11
C LEU A 55 16.54 3.91 12.48
N GLY A 56 16.34 3.14 13.53
CA GLY A 56 15.99 3.60 14.87
C GLY A 56 14.49 3.92 15.02
N ALA A 57 14.04 3.95 16.27
CA ALA A 57 12.69 4.37 16.61
C ALA A 57 12.56 5.89 16.44
N GLY A 58 11.64 6.33 15.58
CA GLY A 58 11.38 7.75 15.33
C GLY A 58 10.01 7.95 14.67
N PHE A 59 9.46 9.16 14.81
CA PHE A 59 8.14 9.49 14.28
C PHE A 59 8.02 9.16 12.78
N LEU A 60 8.98 9.62 11.98
CA LEU A 60 8.98 9.39 10.53
C LEU A 60 9.12 7.91 10.17
N ASN A 61 10.01 7.18 10.85
CA ASN A 61 10.23 5.76 10.58
C ASN A 61 8.97 4.93 10.88
N LEU A 62 8.28 5.24 11.98
CA LEU A 62 7.00 4.61 12.31
C LEU A 62 5.93 4.94 11.27
N VAL A 63 5.85 6.20 10.81
CA VAL A 63 4.90 6.59 9.77
C VAL A 63 5.17 5.82 8.46
N ILE A 64 6.42 5.74 8.03
CA ILE A 64 6.81 5.04 6.79
C ILE A 64 6.49 3.55 6.88
N VAL A 65 6.87 2.89 7.98
CA VAL A 65 6.61 1.46 8.18
C VAL A 65 5.11 1.17 8.11
N LEU A 66 4.29 1.95 8.82
CA LEU A 66 2.85 1.75 8.84
C LEU A 66 2.20 2.09 7.49
N ALA A 67 2.67 3.12 6.79
CA ALA A 67 2.20 3.47 5.45
C ALA A 67 2.47 2.33 4.44
N ILE A 68 3.69 1.77 4.48
CA ILE A 68 4.05 0.60 3.65
C ILE A 68 3.20 -0.61 4.03
N GLY A 69 2.88 -0.81 5.31
CA GLY A 69 2.05 -1.94 5.72
C GLY A 69 0.62 -1.90 5.15
N GLN A 70 0.06 -0.71 4.96
CA GLN A 70 -1.36 -0.55 4.66
C GLN A 70 -1.68 -0.20 3.20
N TRP A 71 -0.72 0.29 2.40
CA TRP A 71 -1.03 0.74 1.02
C TRP A 71 -1.62 -0.35 0.14
N VAL A 72 -1.23 -1.63 0.32
CA VAL A 72 -1.77 -2.75 -0.45
C VAL A 72 -3.28 -2.91 -0.24
N THR A 73 -3.74 -2.77 0.99
CA THR A 73 -5.18 -2.85 1.33
C THR A 73 -5.94 -1.74 0.63
N TYR A 74 -5.45 -0.50 0.71
CA TYR A 74 -6.07 0.64 0.03
C TYR A 74 -6.05 0.49 -1.50
N ALA A 75 -4.95 -0.03 -2.07
CA ALA A 75 -4.84 -0.28 -3.50
C ALA A 75 -5.85 -1.31 -4.00
N ARG A 76 -6.07 -2.40 -3.28
CA ARG A 76 -7.07 -3.41 -3.66
C ARG A 76 -8.49 -2.88 -3.60
N ILE A 77 -8.82 -2.09 -2.57
CA ILE A 77 -10.13 -1.47 -2.43
C ILE A 77 -10.37 -0.50 -3.60
N ALA A 78 -9.45 0.43 -3.83
CA ALA A 78 -9.57 1.43 -4.90
C ALA A 78 -9.61 0.79 -6.30
N ARG A 79 -8.83 -0.28 -6.52
CA ARG A 79 -8.89 -1.09 -7.75
C ARG A 79 -10.27 -1.71 -7.94
N GLY A 80 -10.82 -2.33 -6.90
CA GLY A 80 -12.15 -2.95 -6.92
C GLY A 80 -13.24 -1.94 -7.28
N GLU A 81 -13.23 -0.79 -6.62
CA GLU A 81 -14.17 0.31 -6.91
C GLU A 81 -14.01 0.83 -8.33
N THR A 82 -12.78 1.01 -8.81
CA THR A 82 -12.51 1.51 -10.16
C THR A 82 -13.03 0.55 -11.23
N ILE A 83 -12.83 -0.76 -11.05
CA ILE A 83 -13.36 -1.79 -11.96
C ILE A 83 -14.89 -1.80 -11.90
N ALA A 84 -15.49 -1.67 -10.71
CA ALA A 84 -16.93 -1.63 -10.56
C ALA A 84 -17.55 -0.43 -11.28
N GLN A 85 -16.93 0.75 -11.17
CA GLN A 85 -17.39 1.95 -11.89
C GLN A 85 -17.18 1.83 -13.41
N LYS A 86 -16.09 1.20 -13.86
CA LYS A 86 -15.83 0.96 -15.29
C LYS A 86 -16.84 0.02 -15.95
N ARG A 87 -17.46 -0.88 -15.17
CA ARG A 87 -18.43 -1.88 -15.64
C ARG A 87 -19.89 -1.44 -15.52
N LYS A 88 -20.16 -0.32 -14.85
CA LYS A 88 -21.48 0.33 -14.83
C LYS A 88 -21.71 1.09 -16.13
#